data_AF-A0A800HAD4-F1
#
_entry.id   AF-A0A800HAD4-F1
#
_cell.length_a   1.000
_cell.length_b   1.000
_cell.length_c   1.000
_cell.angle_alpha   90.00
_cell.angle_beta   90.00
_cell.angle_gamma   90.00
#
_symmetry.space_group_name_H-M   'P 1'
#
loop_
_entity.id
_entity.type
_entity.pdbx_description
1 polymer ?
#
loop_
_entity_poly.entity_id
_entity_poly.type
_entity_poly.pdbx_seq_one_letter_code
_entity_poly.pdbx_strand_id
1 'polypeptide(L)'
;MMKILVSDPITESGMAVLNEAKFEVVNLPKGTPEEKADACKDVHGWIIRSGTKITEDMIASAEKLQAIGRAGVGVDNIDIPAATRRGIVVMNTPDVNTISAAEHTVAMMLTLSRNISVGDRGMKSGEWNRHALVGTELRNKILGIVGMGKIGREVMSRCRSFGMKILGYDPYMNQDMFNPDEVNIVDLDTLTIRSDFITVHVPLTDGTRDLFDYDRLSSMKQTARIINVARGGIINETDLAKALSEGKIGGAAIDVFTSEPIETSNPLVKAPNIVLTPHLGASTQEAKEGVSMAVCEQVRDYLIHEKLNNALNMPISDLAKLKEIQINLDLAETMGKLQGQLHTRAIKKVHVECAGTMDEAKLAALAFLKGLLNDRIPDRVNYINAETLAIELGIGIEHSYTSDCGSYTNLIRTKVTEDSDSTEIHGSVFEGNQIRLVNILGYEFDVTPYGTMLFTRNNDVPGVIGKVGTMLGKANVNIGAYLLSREMNDGEAFA
;
A
#
# COMPACT_ATOMS: atom_id res chain seq x y z
N MET A 1 -10.34 -17.47 -20.36
CA MET A 1 -9.88 -18.00 -19.06
C MET A 1 -8.78 -17.07 -18.58
N MET A 2 -8.77 -16.67 -17.32
CA MET A 2 -7.72 -15.78 -16.81
C MET A 2 -6.45 -16.59 -16.55
N LYS A 3 -5.30 -15.98 -16.86
CA LYS A 3 -3.98 -16.60 -16.83
C LYS A 3 -3.14 -15.99 -15.71
N ILE A 4 -2.48 -16.81 -14.90
CA ILE A 4 -1.68 -16.38 -13.75
C ILE A 4 -0.25 -16.86 -13.93
N LEU A 5 0.72 -15.95 -13.84
CA LEU A 5 2.14 -16.30 -13.76
C LEU A 5 2.57 -16.42 -12.30
N VAL A 6 3.10 -17.58 -11.95
CA VAL A 6 3.77 -17.82 -10.66
C VAL A 6 5.25 -17.96 -10.95
N SER A 7 6.04 -16.92 -10.69
CA SER A 7 7.45 -16.88 -11.10
C SER A 7 8.45 -17.18 -9.98
N ASP A 8 7.97 -17.39 -8.75
CA ASP A 8 8.76 -17.82 -7.60
C ASP A 8 8.10 -19.02 -6.90
N PRO A 9 8.83 -19.80 -6.07
CA PRO A 9 8.27 -20.99 -5.41
C PRO A 9 7.11 -20.67 -4.44
N ILE A 10 5.92 -21.19 -4.77
CA ILE A 10 4.69 -21.18 -3.96
C ILE A 10 4.36 -22.62 -3.53
N THR A 11 3.71 -22.80 -2.38
CA THR A 11 3.34 -24.13 -1.87
C THR A 11 2.21 -24.78 -2.67
N GLU A 12 2.03 -26.10 -2.51
CA GLU A 12 0.97 -26.85 -3.19
C GLU A 12 -0.43 -26.34 -2.83
N SER A 13 -0.64 -25.93 -1.57
CA SER A 13 -1.89 -25.32 -1.12
C SER A 13 -2.17 -23.98 -1.81
N GLY A 14 -1.17 -23.10 -1.95
CA GLY A 14 -1.31 -21.87 -2.73
C GLY A 14 -1.67 -22.15 -4.18
N MET A 15 -1.02 -23.15 -4.81
CA MET A 15 -1.36 -23.57 -6.17
C MET A 15 -2.77 -24.15 -6.27
N ALA A 16 -3.24 -24.89 -5.26
CA ALA A 16 -4.60 -25.42 -5.21
C ALA A 16 -5.66 -24.31 -5.28
N VAL A 17 -5.44 -23.18 -4.58
CA VAL A 17 -6.33 -22.01 -4.65
C VAL A 17 -6.54 -21.51 -6.08
N LEU A 18 -5.46 -21.45 -6.87
CA LEU A 18 -5.51 -20.98 -8.25
C LEU A 18 -6.18 -22.00 -9.18
N ASN A 19 -5.90 -23.29 -8.96
CA ASN A 19 -6.46 -24.38 -9.75
C ASN A 19 -7.97 -24.55 -9.52
N GLU A 20 -8.42 -24.46 -8.26
CA GLU A 20 -9.85 -24.51 -7.89
C GLU A 20 -10.64 -23.35 -8.52
N ALA A 21 -10.00 -22.19 -8.63
CA ALA A 21 -10.54 -21.01 -9.32
C ALA A 21 -10.54 -21.16 -10.86
N LYS A 22 -10.03 -22.27 -11.41
CA LYS A 22 -9.95 -22.58 -12.85
C LYS A 22 -9.13 -21.56 -13.65
N PHE A 23 -8.07 -21.02 -13.04
CA PHE A 23 -7.09 -20.21 -13.76
C PHE A 23 -6.15 -21.08 -14.60
N GLU A 24 -5.67 -20.52 -15.72
CA GLU A 24 -4.52 -21.08 -16.43
C GLU A 24 -3.25 -20.65 -15.72
N VAL A 25 -2.54 -21.56 -15.05
CA VAL A 25 -1.36 -21.23 -14.25
C VAL A 25 -0.07 -21.56 -15.02
N VAL A 26 0.74 -20.53 -15.28
CA VAL A 26 2.11 -20.66 -15.78
C VAL A 26 3.06 -20.63 -14.58
N ASN A 27 3.64 -21.77 -14.23
CA ASN A 27 4.51 -21.91 -13.07
C ASN A 27 5.99 -21.96 -13.50
N LEU A 28 6.74 -20.87 -13.26
CA LEU A 28 8.14 -20.69 -13.66
C LEU A 28 9.05 -20.29 -12.48
N PRO A 29 9.09 -21.05 -11.36
CA PRO A 29 9.85 -20.69 -10.17
C PRO A 29 11.38 -20.73 -10.38
N LYS A 30 11.82 -21.44 -11.42
CA LYS A 30 13.24 -21.55 -11.84
C LYS A 30 13.51 -20.88 -13.19
N GLY A 31 12.54 -20.15 -13.73
CA GLY A 31 12.69 -19.44 -15.00
C GLY A 31 13.75 -18.35 -14.89
N THR A 32 14.48 -18.14 -15.98
CA THR A 32 15.34 -16.98 -16.19
C THR A 32 14.53 -15.69 -16.21
N PRO A 33 15.15 -14.52 -15.96
CA PRO A 33 14.47 -13.23 -16.11
C PRO A 33 13.81 -13.07 -17.48
N GLU A 34 14.45 -13.54 -18.55
CA GLU A 34 13.95 -13.47 -19.92
C GLU A 34 12.71 -14.35 -20.13
N GLU A 35 12.72 -15.59 -19.62
CA GLU A 35 11.54 -16.47 -19.69
C GLU A 35 10.36 -15.90 -18.90
N LYS A 36 10.62 -15.29 -17.74
CA LYS A 36 9.59 -14.64 -16.92
C LYS A 36 9.01 -13.40 -17.62
N ALA A 37 9.85 -12.61 -18.27
CA ALA A 37 9.43 -11.45 -19.06
C ALA A 37 8.62 -11.86 -20.31
N ASP A 38 8.96 -12.97 -20.95
CA ASP A 38 8.17 -13.46 -22.07
C ASP A 38 6.81 -14.00 -21.61
N ALA A 39 6.80 -14.76 -20.50
CA ALA A 39 5.60 -15.36 -19.95
C ALA A 39 4.59 -14.33 -19.38
N CYS A 40 5.02 -13.11 -19.03
CA CYS A 40 4.13 -12.13 -18.40
C CYS A 40 3.21 -11.37 -19.38
N LYS A 41 3.47 -11.44 -20.69
CA LYS A 41 2.82 -10.59 -21.71
C LYS A 41 1.29 -10.66 -21.73
N ASP A 42 0.71 -11.85 -21.55
CA ASP A 42 -0.73 -12.12 -21.67
C ASP A 42 -1.41 -12.52 -20.35
N VAL A 43 -0.73 -12.35 -19.22
CA VAL A 43 -1.22 -12.76 -17.91
C VAL A 43 -2.13 -11.69 -17.29
N HIS A 44 -3.04 -12.13 -16.43
CA HIS A 44 -3.98 -11.27 -15.72
C HIS A 44 -3.54 -11.04 -14.27
N GLY A 45 -2.84 -12.03 -13.69
CA GLY A 45 -2.22 -11.93 -12.38
C GLY A 45 -0.78 -12.43 -12.39
N TRP A 46 0.07 -11.86 -11.53
CA TRP A 46 1.44 -12.29 -11.36
C TRP A 46 1.78 -12.44 -9.87
N ILE A 47 2.13 -13.65 -9.46
CA ILE A 47 2.51 -13.98 -8.09
C ILE A 47 4.01 -14.19 -8.00
N ILE A 48 4.64 -13.48 -7.06
CA ILE A 48 6.09 -13.52 -6.82
C ILE A 48 6.41 -13.65 -5.33
N ARG A 49 7.69 -13.89 -5.02
CA ARG A 49 8.31 -13.76 -3.70
C ARG A 49 9.47 -12.77 -3.81
N SER A 50 10.64 -13.09 -3.26
CA SER A 50 11.85 -12.26 -3.33
C SER A 50 12.77 -12.60 -4.50
N GLY A 51 12.51 -13.69 -5.24
CA GLY A 51 13.41 -14.17 -6.28
C GLY A 51 13.23 -13.46 -7.63
N THR A 52 12.01 -13.02 -7.93
CA THR A 52 11.70 -12.29 -9.17
C THR A 52 11.67 -10.78 -8.90
N LYS A 53 12.40 -10.00 -9.69
CA LYS A 53 12.26 -8.54 -9.73
C LYS A 53 11.33 -8.15 -10.87
N ILE A 54 10.23 -7.46 -10.56
CA ILE A 54 9.30 -6.92 -11.55
C ILE A 54 9.73 -5.50 -11.89
N THR A 55 10.19 -5.29 -13.13
CA THR A 55 10.66 -4.00 -13.64
C THR A 55 9.58 -3.27 -14.44
N GLU A 56 9.77 -1.97 -14.66
CA GLU A 56 8.92 -1.17 -15.54
C GLU A 56 8.73 -1.80 -16.93
N ASP A 57 9.79 -2.30 -17.57
CA ASP A 57 9.71 -2.94 -18.90
C ASP A 57 8.82 -4.20 -18.91
N MET A 58 8.88 -5.00 -17.85
CA MET A 58 8.03 -6.19 -17.71
C MET A 58 6.57 -5.78 -17.52
N ILE A 59 6.31 -4.72 -16.74
CA ILE A 59 4.97 -4.18 -16.51
C ILE A 59 4.40 -3.59 -17.80
N ALA A 60 5.20 -2.87 -18.57
CA ALA A 60 4.80 -2.25 -19.84
C ALA A 60 4.42 -3.30 -20.89
N SER A 61 5.14 -4.43 -20.93
CA SER A 61 4.88 -5.54 -21.86
C SER A 61 3.72 -6.46 -21.43
N ALA A 62 3.27 -6.39 -20.18
CA ALA A 62 2.17 -7.19 -19.65
C ALA A 62 0.80 -6.53 -19.92
N GLU A 63 0.28 -6.70 -21.14
CA GLU A 63 -0.90 -5.96 -21.65
C GLU A 63 -2.20 -6.23 -20.87
N LYS A 64 -2.33 -7.44 -20.30
CA LYS A 64 -3.55 -7.87 -19.61
C LYS A 64 -3.42 -7.88 -18.09
N LEU A 65 -2.25 -7.51 -17.56
CA LEU A 65 -1.97 -7.63 -16.14
C LEU A 65 -2.87 -6.68 -15.35
N GLN A 66 -3.48 -7.20 -14.29
CA GLN A 66 -4.37 -6.45 -13.41
C GLN A 66 -3.91 -6.49 -11.96
N ALA A 67 -3.25 -7.58 -11.54
CA ALA A 67 -2.77 -7.75 -10.16
C ALA A 67 -1.38 -8.35 -10.08
N ILE A 68 -0.56 -7.80 -9.19
CA ILE A 68 0.70 -8.36 -8.73
C ILE A 68 0.53 -8.70 -7.25
N GLY A 69 0.71 -9.97 -6.90
CA GLY A 69 0.71 -10.44 -5.51
C GLY A 69 2.11 -10.85 -5.07
N ARG A 70 2.63 -10.25 -4.00
CA ARG A 70 3.87 -10.72 -3.37
C ARG A 70 3.58 -11.55 -2.13
N ALA A 71 4.03 -12.81 -2.15
CA ALA A 71 4.10 -13.66 -0.96
C ALA A 71 5.26 -13.21 -0.05
N GLY A 72 4.97 -12.24 0.81
CA GLY A 72 5.90 -11.63 1.75
C GLY A 72 5.45 -10.22 2.17
N VAL A 73 6.23 -9.58 3.05
CA VAL A 73 5.88 -8.25 3.61
C VAL A 73 6.53 -7.10 2.87
N GLY A 74 7.86 -7.15 2.65
CA GLY A 74 8.54 -6.13 1.84
C GLY A 74 7.98 -6.11 0.41
N VAL A 75 8.29 -5.12 -0.40
CA VAL A 75 7.90 -5.05 -1.83
C VAL A 75 8.98 -4.43 -2.72
N ASP A 76 10.23 -4.42 -2.24
CA ASP A 76 11.36 -3.70 -2.84
C ASP A 76 11.75 -4.21 -4.24
N ASN A 77 11.25 -5.38 -4.61
CA ASN A 77 11.47 -6.03 -5.90
C ASN A 77 10.35 -5.77 -6.92
N ILE A 78 9.45 -4.81 -6.65
CA ILE A 78 8.36 -4.41 -7.56
C ILE A 78 8.47 -2.91 -7.82
N ASP A 79 8.46 -2.52 -9.09
CA ASP A 79 8.28 -1.12 -9.47
C ASP A 79 6.81 -0.71 -9.28
N ILE A 80 6.47 -0.32 -8.04
CA ILE A 80 5.13 0.12 -7.69
C ILE A 80 4.70 1.35 -8.48
N PRO A 81 5.54 2.40 -8.66
CA PRO A 81 5.17 3.54 -9.51
C PRO A 81 4.75 3.12 -10.93
N ALA A 82 5.51 2.24 -11.59
CA ALA A 82 5.15 1.74 -12.92
C ALA A 82 3.84 0.93 -12.91
N ALA A 83 3.65 0.06 -11.90
CA ALA A 83 2.40 -0.68 -11.73
C ALA A 83 1.20 0.25 -11.51
N THR A 84 1.37 1.27 -10.67
CA THR A 84 0.37 2.30 -10.40
C THR A 84 0.02 3.04 -11.67
N ARG A 85 0.97 3.55 -12.47
CA ARG A 85 0.68 4.23 -13.74
C ARG A 85 -0.19 3.38 -14.67
N ARG A 86 0.09 2.09 -14.74
CA ARG A 86 -0.64 1.11 -15.56
C ARG A 86 -1.95 0.61 -14.93
N GLY A 87 -2.31 1.11 -13.75
CA GLY A 87 -3.54 0.75 -13.06
C GLY A 87 -3.56 -0.69 -12.53
N ILE A 88 -2.38 -1.27 -12.28
CA ILE A 88 -2.21 -2.63 -11.77
C ILE A 88 -2.17 -2.58 -10.24
N VAL A 89 -2.99 -3.40 -9.57
CA VAL A 89 -2.95 -3.50 -8.12
C VAL A 89 -1.71 -4.26 -7.67
N VAL A 90 -1.01 -3.75 -6.68
CA VAL A 90 0.08 -4.46 -5.98
C VAL A 90 -0.39 -4.82 -4.58
N MET A 91 -0.37 -6.11 -4.24
CA MET A 91 -0.78 -6.64 -2.95
C MET A 91 0.37 -7.40 -2.29
N ASN A 92 0.40 -7.40 -0.96
CA ASN A 92 1.34 -8.20 -0.17
C ASN A 92 0.62 -9.01 0.92
N THR A 93 1.38 -9.81 1.67
CA THR A 93 0.85 -10.65 2.76
C THR A 93 1.45 -10.22 4.09
N PRO A 94 1.04 -9.06 4.65
CA PRO A 94 1.48 -8.64 5.97
C PRO A 94 1.00 -9.65 7.02
N ASP A 95 1.65 -9.63 8.19
CA ASP A 95 1.27 -10.37 9.39
C ASP A 95 1.52 -11.88 9.39
N VAL A 96 1.53 -12.54 8.24
CA VAL A 96 1.69 -14.02 8.18
C VAL A 96 3.03 -14.48 8.77
N ASN A 97 4.06 -13.66 8.68
CA ASN A 97 5.39 -13.96 9.22
C ASN A 97 5.58 -13.47 10.66
N THR A 98 4.57 -12.90 11.32
CA THR A 98 4.73 -12.26 12.64
C THR A 98 5.31 -13.22 13.67
N ILE A 99 4.72 -14.40 13.77
CA ILE A 99 5.09 -15.42 14.75
C ILE A 99 6.50 -15.93 14.48
N SER A 100 6.80 -16.30 13.23
CA SER A 100 8.13 -16.79 12.86
C SER A 100 9.23 -15.76 13.08
N ALA A 101 8.97 -14.48 12.78
CA ALA A 101 9.96 -13.42 13.01
C ALA A 101 10.18 -13.17 14.50
N ALA A 102 9.12 -13.23 15.31
CA ALA A 102 9.23 -13.11 16.77
C ALA A 102 10.01 -14.30 17.38
N GLU A 103 9.72 -15.52 16.94
CA GLU A 103 10.44 -16.73 17.37
C GLU A 103 11.90 -16.68 16.96
N HIS A 104 12.21 -16.27 15.73
CA HIS A 104 13.58 -16.11 15.26
C HIS A 104 14.33 -15.04 16.06
N THR A 105 13.67 -13.93 16.42
CA THR A 105 14.26 -12.91 17.30
C THR A 105 14.65 -13.49 18.66
N VAL A 106 13.76 -14.25 19.29
CA VAL A 106 14.03 -14.92 20.58
C VAL A 106 15.14 -15.98 20.42
N ALA A 107 15.14 -16.74 19.32
CA ALA A 107 16.17 -17.72 19.01
C ALA A 107 17.55 -17.08 18.84
N MET A 108 17.63 -15.95 18.12
CA MET A 108 18.85 -15.16 17.94
C MET A 108 19.36 -14.61 19.28
N MET A 109 18.46 -14.09 20.13
CA MET A 109 18.79 -13.63 21.47
C MET A 109 19.33 -14.75 22.38
N LEU A 110 18.72 -15.93 22.35
CA LEU A 110 19.17 -17.11 23.11
C LEU A 110 20.52 -17.63 22.59
N THR A 111 20.69 -17.70 21.27
CA THR A 111 21.94 -18.11 20.61
C THR A 111 23.09 -17.21 21.03
N LEU A 112 22.86 -15.89 20.99
CA LEU A 112 23.84 -14.89 21.38
C LEU A 112 24.13 -14.93 22.89
N SER A 113 23.11 -15.05 23.74
CA SER A 113 23.31 -15.07 25.20
C SER A 113 24.04 -16.32 25.69
N ARG A 114 23.98 -17.43 24.96
CA ARG A 114 24.53 -18.74 25.38
C ARG A 114 25.71 -19.24 24.54
N ASN A 115 26.23 -18.42 23.62
CA ASN A 115 27.34 -18.79 22.72
C ASN A 115 27.06 -20.06 21.89
N ILE A 116 25.80 -20.33 21.52
CA ILE A 116 25.40 -21.60 20.89
C ILE A 116 26.13 -21.82 19.56
N SER A 117 26.17 -20.79 18.71
CA SER A 117 26.81 -20.87 17.38
C SER A 117 28.31 -21.18 17.48
N VAL A 118 29.01 -20.53 18.40
CA VAL A 118 30.45 -20.74 18.63
C VAL A 118 30.70 -22.12 19.23
N GLY A 119 29.88 -22.54 20.20
CA GLY A 119 29.98 -23.86 20.84
C GLY A 119 29.74 -25.01 19.86
N ASP A 120 28.69 -24.94 19.03
CA ASP A 120 28.40 -25.95 18.01
C ASP A 120 29.54 -26.08 16.98
N ARG A 121 30.04 -24.94 16.47
CA ARG A 121 31.18 -24.93 15.53
C ARG A 121 32.45 -25.53 16.16
N GLY A 122 32.75 -25.17 17.41
CA GLY A 122 33.90 -25.72 18.14
C GLY A 122 33.81 -27.23 18.30
N MET A 123 32.66 -27.74 18.75
CA MET A 123 32.41 -29.18 18.91
C MET A 123 32.59 -29.95 17.59
N LYS A 124 32.05 -29.44 16.47
CA LYS A 124 32.21 -30.03 15.13
C LYS A 124 33.66 -29.99 14.63
N SER A 125 34.47 -29.07 15.16
CA SER A 125 35.89 -28.93 14.86
C SER A 125 36.78 -29.73 15.82
N GLY A 126 36.19 -30.51 16.75
CA GLY A 126 36.91 -31.32 17.73
C GLY A 126 37.40 -30.54 18.96
N GLU A 127 36.95 -29.30 19.17
CA GLU A 127 37.33 -28.46 20.30
C GLU A 127 36.39 -28.68 21.51
N TRP A 128 36.93 -28.62 22.72
CA TRP A 128 36.15 -28.69 23.98
C TRP A 128 36.40 -27.45 24.85
N ASN A 129 35.85 -26.31 24.42
CA ASN A 129 36.13 -24.98 25.00
C ASN A 129 35.15 -24.57 26.12
N ARG A 130 34.68 -25.51 26.94
CA ARG A 130 33.61 -25.28 27.95
C ARG A 130 33.87 -24.06 28.84
N HIS A 131 35.11 -23.87 29.29
CA HIS A 131 35.48 -22.79 30.21
C HIS A 131 35.47 -21.40 29.56
N ALA A 132 35.63 -21.31 28.24
CA ALA A 132 35.63 -20.04 27.51
C ALA A 132 34.21 -19.57 27.12
N LEU A 133 33.22 -20.47 27.09
CA LEU A 133 31.87 -20.21 26.60
C LEU A 133 30.88 -19.84 27.71
N VAL A 134 31.26 -18.89 28.59
CA VAL A 134 30.39 -18.42 29.66
C VAL A 134 29.31 -17.50 29.09
N GLY A 135 28.04 -17.89 29.22
CA GLY A 135 26.88 -17.14 28.74
C GLY A 135 26.29 -16.17 29.77
N THR A 136 25.13 -15.62 29.45
CA THR A 136 24.34 -14.75 30.34
C THR A 136 22.90 -15.24 30.43
N GLU A 137 22.32 -15.21 31.63
CA GLU A 137 20.90 -15.49 31.84
C GLU A 137 20.03 -14.29 31.44
N LEU A 138 18.84 -14.57 30.87
CA LEU A 138 17.85 -13.54 30.53
C LEU A 138 17.03 -13.07 31.74
N ARG A 139 16.84 -13.93 32.75
CA ARG A 139 16.00 -13.62 33.91
C ARG A 139 16.45 -12.34 34.61
N ASN A 140 15.50 -11.49 34.97
CA ASN A 140 15.68 -10.19 35.61
C ASN A 140 16.46 -9.15 34.80
N LYS A 141 16.85 -9.44 33.56
CA LYS A 141 17.46 -8.49 32.63
C LYS A 141 16.40 -7.60 32.00
N ILE A 142 16.84 -6.44 31.51
CA ILE A 142 16.00 -5.49 30.80
C ILE A 142 16.10 -5.74 29.29
N LEU A 143 14.97 -6.00 28.65
CA LEU A 143 14.83 -6.00 27.20
C LEU A 143 14.22 -4.67 26.74
N GLY A 144 14.96 -3.93 25.93
CA GLY A 144 14.47 -2.80 25.17
C GLY A 144 13.92 -3.25 23.82
N ILE A 145 12.67 -2.93 23.53
CA ILE A 145 12.00 -3.21 22.26
C ILE A 145 11.77 -1.88 21.53
N VAL A 146 12.46 -1.69 20.42
CA VAL A 146 12.31 -0.52 19.53
C VAL A 146 11.33 -0.90 18.43
N GLY A 147 10.12 -0.33 18.45
CA GLY A 147 8.99 -0.69 17.60
C GLY A 147 8.04 -1.67 18.31
N MET A 148 6.87 -1.17 18.70
CA MET A 148 5.85 -1.91 19.45
C MET A 148 4.71 -2.41 18.54
N GLY A 149 5.03 -2.67 17.27
CA GLY A 149 4.15 -3.32 16.30
C GLY A 149 3.78 -4.76 16.67
N LYS A 150 3.26 -5.51 15.70
CA LYS A 150 2.82 -6.91 15.92
C LYS A 150 3.98 -7.81 16.36
N ILE A 151 5.11 -7.77 15.65
CA ILE A 151 6.30 -8.59 15.99
C ILE A 151 6.86 -8.20 17.35
N GLY A 152 7.04 -6.90 17.63
CA GLY A 152 7.56 -6.43 18.92
C GLY A 152 6.71 -6.89 20.11
N ARG A 153 5.38 -6.91 19.97
CA ARG A 153 4.46 -7.43 20.99
C ARG A 153 4.56 -8.95 21.17
N GLU A 154 4.72 -9.71 20.09
CA GLU A 154 4.95 -11.15 20.17
C GLU A 154 6.29 -11.51 20.84
N VAL A 155 7.33 -10.71 20.59
CA VAL A 155 8.63 -10.83 21.28
C VAL A 155 8.49 -10.47 22.76
N MET A 156 7.81 -9.36 23.08
CA MET A 156 7.53 -8.94 24.46
C MET A 156 6.88 -10.07 25.26
N SER A 157 5.79 -10.64 24.74
CA SER A 157 5.04 -11.72 25.39
C SER A 157 5.95 -12.91 25.74
N ARG A 158 6.75 -13.38 24.79
CA ARG A 158 7.70 -14.50 24.98
C ARG A 158 8.80 -14.15 25.99
N CYS A 159 9.39 -12.96 25.89
CA CYS A 159 10.49 -12.53 26.76
C CYS A 159 10.05 -12.28 28.21
N ARG A 160 8.79 -11.89 28.44
CA ARG A 160 8.21 -11.83 29.79
C ARG A 160 8.16 -13.21 30.45
N SER A 161 7.88 -14.28 29.70
CA SER A 161 7.92 -15.65 30.22
C SER A 161 9.32 -16.10 30.64
N PHE A 162 10.39 -15.48 30.13
CA PHE A 162 11.77 -15.66 30.62
C PHE A 162 12.08 -14.83 31.89
N GLY A 163 11.11 -14.05 32.40
CA GLY A 163 11.28 -13.17 33.54
C GLY A 163 12.09 -11.91 33.24
N MET A 164 12.09 -11.45 31.99
CA MET A 164 12.70 -10.16 31.60
C MET A 164 11.78 -9.00 31.98
N LYS A 165 12.38 -7.85 32.24
CA LYS A 165 11.68 -6.56 32.38
C LYS A 165 11.67 -5.87 31.01
N ILE A 166 10.54 -5.33 30.59
CA ILE A 166 10.40 -4.78 29.23
C ILE A 166 10.39 -3.25 29.26
N LEU A 167 11.25 -2.65 28.45
CA LEU A 167 11.15 -1.25 28.02
C LEU A 167 10.69 -1.23 26.57
N GLY A 168 9.72 -0.39 26.24
CA GLY A 168 9.23 -0.21 24.87
C GLY A 168 9.47 1.21 24.38
N TYR A 169 9.75 1.36 23.09
CA TYR A 169 9.76 2.66 22.41
C TYR A 169 9.02 2.54 21.08
N ASP A 170 7.99 3.35 20.88
CA ASP A 170 7.30 3.53 19.60
C ASP A 170 6.63 4.91 19.57
N PRO A 171 7.12 5.87 18.77
CA PRO A 171 6.59 7.24 18.77
C PRO A 171 5.23 7.37 18.10
N TYR A 172 4.76 6.31 17.41
CA TYR A 172 3.51 6.32 16.64
C TYR A 172 2.37 5.58 17.34
N MET A 173 2.62 5.03 18.53
CA MET A 173 1.63 4.27 19.29
C MET A 173 1.13 5.03 20.51
N ASN A 174 -0.17 4.95 20.76
CA ASN A 174 -0.75 5.46 22.00
C ASN A 174 -0.25 4.63 23.18
N GLN A 175 0.37 5.30 24.16
CA GLN A 175 0.94 4.67 25.34
C GLN A 175 -0.11 4.01 26.24
N ASP A 176 -1.35 4.54 26.24
CA ASP A 176 -2.46 4.01 27.04
C ASP A 176 -2.89 2.59 26.61
N MET A 177 -2.45 2.12 25.44
CA MET A 177 -2.69 0.76 24.98
C MET A 177 -1.86 -0.29 25.70
N PHE A 178 -0.85 0.12 26.47
CA PHE A 178 0.08 -0.78 27.12
C PHE A 178 -0.15 -0.81 28.62
N ASN A 179 -0.19 -2.02 29.19
CA ASN A 179 -0.26 -2.18 30.64
C ASN A 179 1.14 -1.91 31.24
N PRO A 180 1.27 -0.94 32.16
CA PRO A 180 2.56 -0.57 32.77
C PRO A 180 3.19 -1.70 33.61
N ASP A 181 2.40 -2.69 34.05
CA ASP A 181 2.91 -3.89 34.72
C ASP A 181 3.59 -4.88 33.74
N GLU A 182 3.37 -4.69 32.43
CA GLU A 182 3.90 -5.55 31.38
C GLU A 182 5.07 -4.91 30.64
N VAL A 183 4.97 -3.61 30.35
CA VAL A 183 5.98 -2.83 29.64
C VAL A 183 5.98 -1.39 30.11
N ASN A 184 7.17 -0.83 30.29
CA ASN A 184 7.35 0.59 30.53
C ASN A 184 7.73 1.30 29.23
N ILE A 185 6.86 2.15 28.71
CA ILE A 185 7.12 2.93 27.50
C ILE A 185 8.00 4.13 27.87
N VAL A 186 9.15 4.26 27.21
CA VAL A 186 10.17 5.28 27.48
C VAL A 186 10.69 5.86 26.16
N ASP A 187 11.41 6.98 26.21
CA ASP A 187 12.13 7.50 25.06
C ASP A 187 13.31 6.57 24.65
N LEU A 188 13.78 6.75 23.41
CA LEU A 188 14.79 5.88 22.82
C LEU A 188 16.14 5.95 23.55
N ASP A 189 16.52 7.10 24.09
CA ASP A 189 17.81 7.27 24.79
C ASP A 189 17.76 6.53 26.14
N THR A 190 16.67 6.70 26.88
CA THR A 190 16.40 5.94 28.11
C THR A 190 16.41 4.43 27.85
N LEU A 191 15.75 3.97 26.78
CA LEU A 191 15.77 2.55 26.37
C LEU A 191 17.19 2.08 26.09
N THR A 192 17.95 2.84 25.31
CA THR A 192 19.31 2.49 24.87
C THR A 192 20.26 2.32 26.07
N ILE A 193 20.26 3.26 27.00
CA ILE A 193 21.18 3.26 28.15
C ILE A 193 20.82 2.18 29.18
N ARG A 194 19.53 1.88 29.36
CA ARG A 194 19.06 1.01 30.45
C ARG A 194 18.95 -0.46 30.06
N SER A 195 18.90 -0.78 28.78
CA SER A 195 18.66 -2.15 28.32
C SER A 195 19.89 -3.05 28.43
N ASP A 196 19.69 -4.31 28.79
CA ASP A 196 20.73 -5.36 28.71
C ASP A 196 20.66 -6.09 27.35
N PHE A 197 19.47 -6.13 26.76
CA PHE A 197 19.22 -6.60 25.40
C PHE A 197 18.37 -5.57 24.68
N ILE A 198 18.68 -5.29 23.41
CA ILE A 198 17.86 -4.43 22.56
C ILE A 198 17.45 -5.23 21.32
N THR A 199 16.18 -5.16 20.95
CA THR A 199 15.69 -5.71 19.68
C THR A 199 14.94 -4.64 18.91
N VAL A 200 15.16 -4.59 17.59
CA VAL A 200 14.52 -3.62 16.69
C VAL A 200 13.47 -4.28 15.81
N HIS A 201 12.29 -3.66 15.72
CA HIS A 201 11.10 -4.10 15.00
C HIS A 201 10.39 -2.92 14.30
N VAL A 202 11.18 -1.98 13.77
CA VAL A 202 10.70 -0.82 13.00
C VAL A 202 10.88 -1.05 11.50
N PRO A 203 10.09 -0.42 10.62
CA PRO A 203 10.39 -0.35 9.20
C PRO A 203 11.67 0.46 8.96
N LEU A 204 12.32 0.26 7.80
CA LEU A 204 13.40 1.13 7.35
C LEU A 204 12.80 2.36 6.65
N THR A 205 13.07 3.55 7.19
CA THR A 205 12.69 4.86 6.65
C THR A 205 13.88 5.80 6.85
N ASP A 206 13.80 7.03 6.33
CA ASP A 206 14.85 8.02 6.59
C ASP A 206 15.00 8.35 8.08
N GLY A 207 13.93 8.21 8.87
CA GLY A 207 13.97 8.42 10.33
C GLY A 207 14.48 7.23 11.14
N THR A 208 14.57 6.03 10.55
CA THR A 208 15.07 4.81 11.24
C THR A 208 16.34 4.26 10.62
N ARG A 209 16.81 4.85 9.51
CA ARG A 209 18.11 4.57 8.91
C ARG A 209 19.20 4.97 9.88
N ASP A 210 20.14 4.05 10.11
CA ASP A 210 21.26 4.22 11.04
C ASP A 210 20.80 4.66 12.45
N LEU A 211 19.59 4.24 12.87
CA LEU A 211 19.04 4.57 14.18
C LEU A 211 20.00 4.19 15.31
N PHE A 212 20.73 3.08 15.13
CA PHE A 212 21.87 2.70 15.96
C PHE A 212 23.18 2.88 15.18
N ASP A 213 23.69 4.10 15.24
CA ASP A 213 25.03 4.50 14.83
C ASP A 213 26.08 4.23 15.93
N TYR A 214 27.34 4.56 15.67
CA TYR A 214 28.43 4.35 16.61
C TYR A 214 28.22 4.99 17.99
N ASP A 215 27.68 6.22 18.03
CA ASP A 215 27.50 6.98 19.25
C ASP A 215 26.38 6.37 20.11
N ARG A 216 25.25 6.00 19.49
CA ARG A 216 24.15 5.32 20.19
C ARG A 216 24.59 3.93 20.68
N LEU A 217 25.29 3.17 19.85
CA LEU A 217 25.86 1.87 20.26
C LEU A 217 26.84 2.04 21.44
N SER A 218 27.63 3.11 21.45
CA SER A 218 28.57 3.41 22.54
C SER A 218 27.88 3.86 23.84
N SER A 219 26.65 4.35 23.76
CA SER A 219 25.84 4.73 24.93
C SER A 219 25.15 3.54 25.61
N MET A 220 25.09 2.38 24.95
CA MET A 220 24.56 1.16 25.54
C MET A 220 25.45 0.70 26.70
N LYS A 221 24.93 -0.20 27.55
CA LYS A 221 25.79 -0.87 28.53
C LYS A 221 26.88 -1.65 27.81
N GLN A 222 28.07 -1.69 28.37
CA GLN A 222 29.18 -2.46 27.82
C GLN A 222 28.85 -3.96 27.65
N THR A 223 27.98 -4.50 28.51
CA THR A 223 27.51 -5.88 28.47
C THR A 223 26.25 -6.09 27.63
N ALA A 224 25.67 -5.02 27.08
CA ALA A 224 24.43 -5.08 26.34
C ALA A 224 24.61 -5.77 25.00
N ARG A 225 23.52 -6.34 24.50
CA ARG A 225 23.49 -7.05 23.22
C ARG A 225 22.37 -6.52 22.35
N ILE A 226 22.60 -6.39 21.04
CA ILE A 226 21.59 -5.88 20.10
C ILE A 226 21.20 -6.92 19.05
N ILE A 227 19.91 -7.00 18.74
CA ILE A 227 19.32 -7.95 17.81
C ILE A 227 18.57 -7.21 16.71
N ASN A 228 18.80 -7.58 15.45
CA ASN A 228 18.03 -7.07 14.30
C ASN A 228 17.55 -8.21 13.40
N VAL A 229 16.24 -8.46 13.46
CA VAL A 229 15.49 -9.37 12.57
C VAL A 229 14.42 -8.60 11.78
N ALA A 230 14.56 -7.28 11.69
CA ALA A 230 13.57 -6.40 11.07
C ALA A 230 13.94 -6.00 9.64
N ARG A 231 14.86 -5.03 9.49
CA ARG A 231 15.38 -4.57 8.20
C ARG A 231 16.86 -4.21 8.31
N GLY A 232 17.62 -4.49 7.25
CA GLY A 232 19.00 -4.01 7.12
C GLY A 232 19.05 -2.48 7.12
N GLY A 233 20.15 -1.91 7.63
CA GLY A 233 20.36 -0.45 7.67
C GLY A 233 19.68 0.28 8.84
N ILE A 234 18.92 -0.39 9.71
CA ILE A 234 18.46 0.22 10.97
C ILE A 234 19.63 0.35 11.96
N ILE A 235 20.53 -0.63 11.96
CA ILE A 235 21.81 -0.58 12.67
C ILE A 235 22.87 -0.36 11.62
N ASN A 236 23.73 0.66 11.82
CA ASN A 236 24.82 0.91 10.89
C ASN A 236 25.85 -0.22 11.00
N GLU A 237 26.05 -0.96 9.89
CA GLU A 237 26.86 -2.20 9.92
C GLU A 237 28.35 -1.94 10.17
N THR A 238 28.87 -0.82 9.65
CA THR A 238 30.27 -0.44 9.86
C THR A 238 30.51 -0.04 11.31
N ASP A 239 29.62 0.78 11.86
CA ASP A 239 29.69 1.23 13.24
C ASP A 239 29.47 0.09 14.23
N LEU A 240 28.58 -0.86 13.90
CA LEU A 240 28.37 -2.06 14.69
C LEU A 240 29.64 -2.92 14.76
N ALA A 241 30.28 -3.17 13.62
CA ALA A 241 31.54 -3.93 13.58
C ALA A 241 32.64 -3.25 14.40
N LYS A 242 32.72 -1.91 14.32
CA LYS A 242 33.65 -1.10 15.11
C LYS A 242 33.34 -1.18 16.61
N ALA A 243 32.09 -0.95 17.00
CA ALA A 243 31.65 -1.01 18.40
C ALA A 243 31.90 -2.38 19.04
N LEU A 244 31.70 -3.47 18.30
CA LEU A 244 32.02 -4.82 18.73
C LEU A 244 33.53 -5.03 18.88
N SER A 245 34.33 -4.56 17.92
CA SER A 245 35.79 -4.68 17.94
C SER A 245 36.43 -3.89 19.08
N GLU A 246 35.86 -2.71 19.41
CA GLU A 246 36.29 -1.88 20.54
C GLU A 246 35.69 -2.32 21.89
N GLY A 247 34.83 -3.35 21.91
CA GLY A 247 34.19 -3.84 23.13
C GLY A 247 33.26 -2.82 23.79
N LYS A 248 32.62 -1.95 22.99
CA LYS A 248 31.60 -0.99 23.44
C LYS A 248 30.30 -1.68 23.83
N ILE A 249 30.00 -2.81 23.21
CA ILE A 249 28.85 -3.67 23.51
C ILE A 249 29.28 -5.13 23.59
N GLY A 250 28.46 -5.96 24.24
CA GLY A 250 28.77 -7.36 24.53
C GLY A 250 28.50 -8.33 23.38
N GLY A 251 27.78 -7.92 22.34
CA GLY A 251 27.54 -8.74 21.16
C GLY A 251 26.35 -8.29 20.32
N ALA A 252 26.19 -8.89 19.14
CA ALA A 252 25.06 -8.61 18.25
C ALA A 252 24.54 -9.86 17.54
N ALA A 253 23.27 -9.85 17.16
CA ALA A 253 22.66 -10.90 16.35
C ALA A 253 21.87 -10.28 15.19
N ILE A 254 22.33 -10.51 13.95
CA ILE A 254 21.83 -9.83 12.75
C ILE A 254 21.32 -10.87 11.74
N ASP A 255 20.07 -10.74 11.34
CA ASP A 255 19.44 -11.60 10.32
C ASP A 255 19.29 -10.89 8.96
N VAL A 256 19.36 -9.56 8.94
CA VAL A 256 19.03 -8.72 7.78
C VAL A 256 20.13 -7.70 7.51
N PHE A 257 20.40 -7.43 6.23
CA PHE A 257 21.55 -6.63 5.79
C PHE A 257 21.15 -5.55 4.79
N THR A 258 21.94 -4.49 4.70
CA THR A 258 21.78 -3.38 3.74
C THR A 258 21.88 -3.86 2.29
N SER A 259 22.71 -4.87 2.05
CA SER A 259 22.83 -5.57 0.78
C SER A 259 22.76 -7.08 1.02
N GLU A 260 21.86 -7.75 0.30
CA GLU A 260 21.64 -9.19 0.40
C GLU A 260 21.75 -9.81 -1.01
N PRO A 261 22.60 -10.83 -1.24
CA PRO A 261 23.44 -11.54 -0.26
C PRO A 261 24.61 -10.72 0.31
N ILE A 262 25.01 -11.01 1.55
CA ILE A 262 26.15 -10.35 2.19
C ILE A 262 27.47 -10.70 1.48
N GLU A 263 28.28 -9.70 1.18
CA GLU A 263 29.62 -9.89 0.62
C GLU A 263 30.61 -10.35 1.70
N THR A 264 31.62 -11.14 1.31
CA THR A 264 32.71 -11.56 2.23
C THR A 264 33.55 -10.39 2.75
N SER A 265 33.51 -9.25 2.06
CA SER A 265 34.17 -7.98 2.41
C SER A 265 33.44 -7.24 3.54
N ASN A 266 32.18 -7.57 3.82
CA ASN A 266 31.36 -6.87 4.80
C ASN A 266 31.99 -6.96 6.20
N PRO A 267 32.11 -5.84 6.94
CA PRO A 267 32.83 -5.80 8.21
C PRO A 267 32.20 -6.68 9.30
N LEU A 268 30.90 -6.96 9.24
CA LEU A 268 30.22 -7.84 10.19
C LEU A 268 30.69 -9.30 10.10
N VAL A 269 31.17 -9.75 8.94
CA VAL A 269 31.64 -11.13 8.73
C VAL A 269 32.81 -11.49 9.64
N LYS A 270 33.63 -10.50 10.01
CA LYS A 270 34.81 -10.67 10.88
C LYS A 270 34.63 -10.08 12.28
N ALA A 271 33.48 -9.49 12.57
CA ALA A 271 33.25 -8.86 13.86
C ALA A 271 33.24 -9.89 15.00
N PRO A 272 33.79 -9.56 16.17
CA PRO A 272 33.74 -10.46 17.32
C PRO A 272 32.33 -10.50 17.93
N ASN A 273 32.00 -11.58 18.64
CA ASN A 273 30.77 -11.72 19.43
C ASN A 273 29.47 -11.45 18.63
N ILE A 274 29.45 -11.86 17.36
CA ILE A 274 28.31 -11.67 16.46
C ILE A 274 27.70 -13.02 16.02
N VAL A 275 26.38 -13.04 15.85
CA VAL A 275 25.63 -14.13 15.21
C VAL A 275 25.00 -13.57 13.94
N LEU A 276 25.24 -14.24 12.81
CA LEU A 276 24.68 -13.86 11.52
C LEU A 276 23.82 -14.99 10.97
N THR A 277 22.65 -14.67 10.45
CA THR A 277 21.77 -15.59 9.73
C THR A 277 21.30 -14.99 8.41
N PRO A 278 21.07 -15.79 7.35
CA PRO A 278 20.76 -15.27 6.02
C PRO A 278 19.26 -15.00 5.85
N HIS A 279 18.73 -14.00 6.56
CA HIS A 279 17.34 -13.54 6.45
C HIS A 279 16.31 -14.66 6.67
N LEU A 280 16.43 -15.35 7.81
CA LEU A 280 15.62 -16.50 8.17
C LEU A 280 14.35 -16.15 8.95
N GLY A 281 14.10 -14.89 9.31
CA GLY A 281 12.97 -14.49 10.14
C GLY A 281 11.60 -14.98 9.67
N ALA A 282 11.39 -15.18 8.37
CA ALA A 282 10.16 -15.74 7.80
C ALA A 282 10.34 -17.15 7.19
N SER A 283 11.49 -17.79 7.41
CA SER A 283 11.88 -19.04 6.75
C SER A 283 11.38 -20.29 7.50
N THR A 284 10.08 -20.34 7.80
CA THR A 284 9.40 -21.49 8.43
C THR A 284 8.44 -22.17 7.46
N GLN A 285 7.99 -23.40 7.78
CA GLN A 285 6.99 -24.08 6.96
C GLN A 285 5.65 -23.35 7.04
N GLU A 286 5.26 -22.93 8.25
CA GLU A 286 4.01 -22.25 8.56
C GLU A 286 3.93 -20.89 7.85
N ALA A 287 4.99 -20.08 7.90
CA ALA A 287 5.00 -18.80 7.21
C ALA A 287 5.00 -18.98 5.69
N LYS A 288 5.78 -19.94 5.15
CA LYS A 288 5.79 -20.25 3.70
C LYS A 288 4.42 -20.69 3.20
N GLU A 289 3.74 -21.54 3.96
CA GLU A 289 2.39 -22.02 3.67
C GLU A 289 1.38 -20.86 3.72
N GLY A 290 1.38 -20.10 4.82
CA GLY A 290 0.45 -19.00 5.01
C GLY A 290 0.59 -17.91 3.94
N VAL A 291 1.81 -17.50 3.57
CA VAL A 291 1.99 -16.42 2.58
C VAL A 291 1.59 -16.89 1.19
N SER A 292 1.82 -18.17 0.90
CA SER A 292 1.47 -18.79 -0.38
C SER A 292 -0.05 -18.85 -0.56
N MET A 293 -0.78 -19.32 0.46
CA MET A 293 -2.25 -19.32 0.41
C MET A 293 -2.80 -17.91 0.34
N ALA A 294 -2.37 -17.02 1.25
CA ALA A 294 -2.89 -15.66 1.34
C ALA A 294 -2.71 -14.88 0.03
N VAL A 295 -1.52 -14.94 -0.61
CA VAL A 295 -1.30 -14.20 -1.87
C VAL A 295 -2.13 -14.76 -3.01
N CYS A 296 -2.29 -16.09 -3.09
CA CYS A 296 -3.09 -16.73 -4.13
C CYS A 296 -4.58 -16.41 -3.96
N GLU A 297 -5.08 -16.41 -2.73
CA GLU A 297 -6.44 -15.99 -2.40
C GLU A 297 -6.68 -14.52 -2.74
N GLN A 298 -5.75 -13.62 -2.40
CA GLN A 298 -5.84 -12.20 -2.72
C GLN A 298 -5.93 -11.97 -4.23
N VAL A 299 -5.04 -12.58 -5.01
CA VAL A 299 -5.05 -12.45 -6.48
C VAL A 299 -6.32 -13.04 -7.08
N ARG A 300 -6.77 -14.21 -6.61
CA ARG A 300 -8.05 -14.81 -7.01
C ARG A 300 -9.23 -13.89 -6.72
N ASP A 301 -9.33 -13.45 -5.47
CA ASP A 301 -10.44 -12.63 -4.97
C ASP A 301 -10.54 -11.31 -5.75
N TYR A 302 -9.40 -10.69 -6.07
CA TYR A 302 -9.39 -9.49 -6.88
C TYR A 302 -9.82 -9.76 -8.32
N LEU A 303 -9.25 -10.77 -8.98
CA LEU A 303 -9.51 -11.04 -10.40
C LEU A 303 -10.94 -11.54 -10.67
N ILE A 304 -11.56 -12.26 -9.72
CA ILE A 304 -12.91 -12.82 -9.90
C ILE A 304 -13.98 -11.92 -9.27
N HIS A 305 -13.70 -11.33 -8.12
CA HIS A 305 -14.69 -10.65 -7.29
C HIS A 305 -14.39 -9.16 -7.07
N GLU A 306 -13.32 -8.63 -7.66
CA GLU A 306 -12.83 -7.26 -7.45
C GLU A 306 -12.61 -6.92 -5.97
N LYS A 307 -12.38 -7.94 -5.14
CA LYS A 307 -12.18 -7.80 -3.71
C LYS A 307 -10.69 -7.59 -3.42
N LEU A 308 -10.38 -6.43 -2.85
CA LEU A 308 -9.03 -6.02 -2.48
C LEU A 308 -8.71 -6.38 -1.03
N ASN A 309 -7.51 -6.91 -0.81
CA ASN A 309 -6.96 -7.13 0.53
C ASN A 309 -5.46 -6.77 0.47
N ASN A 310 -4.99 -5.97 1.42
CA ASN A 310 -3.57 -5.57 1.53
C ASN A 310 -3.00 -4.96 0.24
N ALA A 311 -3.81 -4.14 -0.45
CA ALA A 311 -3.35 -3.36 -1.60
C ALA A 311 -2.44 -2.21 -1.15
N LEU A 312 -1.29 -2.06 -1.78
CA LEU A 312 -0.25 -1.10 -1.39
C LEU A 312 -0.33 0.21 -2.16
N ASN A 313 -0.85 0.15 -3.38
CA ASN A 313 -0.99 1.31 -4.27
C ASN A 313 -2.45 1.70 -4.50
N MET A 314 -3.37 1.20 -3.67
CA MET A 314 -4.76 1.64 -3.69
C MET A 314 -4.95 2.74 -2.64
N PRO A 315 -5.51 3.91 -3.00
CA PRO A 315 -5.78 4.99 -2.06
C PRO A 315 -6.99 4.71 -1.14
N ILE A 316 -7.48 3.46 -1.11
CA ILE A 316 -8.72 3.07 -0.43
C ILE A 316 -8.45 1.88 0.48
N SER A 317 -8.65 2.09 1.77
CA SER A 317 -8.37 1.09 2.82
C SER A 317 -9.61 0.39 3.36
N ASP A 318 -10.80 0.97 3.20
CA ASP A 318 -12.07 0.42 3.71
C ASP A 318 -13.06 0.10 2.58
N LEU A 319 -13.20 -1.20 2.28
CA LEU A 319 -14.14 -1.69 1.26
C LEU A 319 -15.61 -1.63 1.70
N ALA A 320 -15.91 -1.59 3.00
CA ALA A 320 -17.28 -1.47 3.48
C ALA A 320 -17.80 -0.06 3.23
N LYS A 321 -16.97 0.96 3.52
CA LYS A 321 -17.28 2.35 3.21
C LYS A 321 -17.47 2.57 1.70
N LEU A 322 -16.68 1.89 0.85
CA LEU A 322 -16.88 1.95 -0.60
C LEU A 322 -18.25 1.49 -1.07
N LYS A 323 -18.75 0.37 -0.53
CA LYS A 323 -20.08 -0.13 -0.92
C LYS A 323 -21.19 0.83 -0.51
N GLU A 324 -21.03 1.49 0.64
CA GLU A 324 -21.99 2.48 1.13
C GLU A 324 -22.05 3.71 0.20
N ILE A 325 -20.90 4.20 -0.24
CA ILE A 325 -20.81 5.40 -1.10
C ILE A 325 -20.78 5.10 -2.60
N GLN A 326 -20.93 3.84 -3.03
CA GLN A 326 -20.71 3.42 -4.42
C GLN A 326 -21.54 4.25 -5.40
N ILE A 327 -22.79 4.53 -5.06
CA ILE A 327 -23.68 5.34 -5.92
C ILE A 327 -23.22 6.80 -6.05
N ASN A 328 -22.60 7.36 -5.01
CA ASN A 328 -22.00 8.70 -5.06
C ASN A 328 -20.74 8.71 -5.93
N LEU A 329 -19.96 7.62 -5.91
CA LEU A 329 -18.82 7.45 -6.80
C LEU A 329 -19.26 7.30 -8.26
N ASP A 330 -20.33 6.55 -8.52
CA ASP A 330 -20.91 6.41 -9.86
C ASP A 330 -21.41 7.76 -10.40
N LEU A 331 -22.02 8.59 -9.53
CA LEU A 331 -22.40 9.96 -9.85
C LEU A 331 -21.16 10.80 -10.22
N ALA A 332 -20.13 10.80 -9.39
CA ALA A 332 -18.90 11.56 -9.64
C ALA A 332 -18.21 11.11 -10.95
N GLU A 333 -18.14 9.80 -11.22
CA GLU A 333 -17.62 9.26 -12.48
C GLU A 333 -18.46 9.72 -13.68
N THR A 334 -19.79 9.74 -13.54
CA THR A 334 -20.72 10.21 -14.58
C THR A 334 -20.52 11.71 -14.87
N MET A 335 -20.37 12.53 -13.83
CA MET A 335 -20.05 13.95 -13.96
C MET A 335 -18.70 14.16 -14.66
N GLY A 336 -17.69 13.34 -14.32
CA GLY A 336 -16.39 13.32 -14.99
C GLY A 336 -16.50 13.03 -16.48
N LYS A 337 -17.22 11.97 -16.87
CA LYS A 337 -17.46 11.63 -18.28
C LYS A 337 -18.15 12.75 -19.04
N LEU A 338 -19.07 13.46 -18.38
CA LEU A 338 -19.80 14.56 -19.00
C LEU A 338 -18.91 15.78 -19.20
N GLN A 339 -18.18 16.23 -18.16
CA GLN A 339 -17.22 17.33 -18.30
C GLN A 339 -16.07 16.99 -19.24
N GLY A 340 -15.67 15.71 -19.33
CA GLY A 340 -14.68 15.24 -20.27
C GLY A 340 -15.05 15.52 -21.74
N GLN A 341 -16.34 15.44 -22.07
CA GLN A 341 -16.90 15.75 -23.40
C GLN A 341 -17.12 17.26 -23.64
N LEU A 342 -17.42 18.02 -22.58
CA LEU A 342 -17.62 19.48 -22.68
C LEU A 342 -16.31 20.23 -22.93
N HIS A 343 -15.21 19.65 -22.47
CA HIS A 343 -13.87 20.18 -22.64
C HIS A 343 -13.20 19.50 -23.83
N THR A 344 -12.57 20.27 -24.71
CA THR A 344 -11.79 19.74 -25.85
C THR A 344 -10.35 20.20 -25.83
N ARG A 345 -9.97 21.02 -24.83
CA ARG A 345 -8.63 21.57 -24.67
C ARG A 345 -7.94 20.93 -23.46
N ALA A 346 -6.72 21.41 -23.20
CA ALA A 346 -5.93 20.99 -22.05
C ALA A 346 -6.55 21.54 -20.76
N ILE A 347 -6.86 20.63 -19.84
CA ILE A 347 -7.39 20.96 -18.51
C ILE A 347 -6.21 21.38 -17.64
N LYS A 348 -6.34 22.51 -16.93
CA LYS A 348 -5.31 22.97 -15.98
C LYS A 348 -5.59 22.53 -14.55
N LYS A 349 -6.87 22.47 -14.19
CA LYS A 349 -7.27 22.22 -12.80
C LYS A 349 -8.62 21.54 -12.72
N VAL A 350 -8.74 20.62 -11.78
CA VAL A 350 -9.98 19.97 -11.35
C VAL A 350 -10.18 20.26 -9.87
N HIS A 351 -11.39 20.66 -9.51
CA HIS A 351 -11.81 20.84 -8.13
C HIS A 351 -13.08 20.03 -7.87
N VAL A 352 -13.06 19.17 -6.86
CA VAL A 352 -14.19 18.32 -6.47
C VAL A 352 -14.53 18.59 -5.00
N GLU A 353 -15.65 19.23 -4.76
CA GLU A 353 -16.15 19.51 -3.42
C GLU A 353 -17.30 18.56 -3.09
N CYS A 354 -17.25 17.93 -1.92
CA CYS A 354 -18.36 17.13 -1.39
C CYS A 354 -19.01 17.83 -0.19
N ALA A 355 -20.30 17.58 0.00
CA ALA A 355 -21.05 18.12 1.12
C ALA A 355 -22.10 17.14 1.66
N GLY A 356 -22.53 17.40 2.89
CA GLY A 356 -23.58 16.63 3.56
C GLY A 356 -23.09 15.22 3.93
N THR A 357 -23.87 14.19 3.64
CA THR A 357 -23.52 12.80 3.98
C THR A 357 -22.38 12.21 3.14
N MET A 358 -21.89 12.92 2.12
CA MET A 358 -20.72 12.54 1.34
C MET A 358 -19.48 13.24 1.89
N ASP A 359 -18.78 12.61 2.83
CA ASP A 359 -17.56 13.17 3.46
C ASP A 359 -16.25 12.72 2.79
N GLU A 360 -16.34 11.79 1.84
CA GLU A 360 -15.20 11.18 1.15
C GLU A 360 -14.79 11.94 -0.13
N ALA A 361 -14.45 13.22 0.02
CA ALA A 361 -14.10 14.11 -1.09
C ALA A 361 -12.96 13.58 -1.97
N LYS A 362 -11.95 12.92 -1.38
CA LYS A 362 -10.84 12.33 -2.13
C LYS A 362 -11.30 11.19 -3.03
N LEU A 363 -12.18 10.32 -2.54
CA LEU A 363 -12.71 9.19 -3.32
C LEU A 363 -13.61 9.67 -4.45
N ALA A 364 -14.44 10.68 -4.19
CA ALA A 364 -15.22 11.35 -5.23
C ALA A 364 -14.32 11.95 -6.32
N ALA A 365 -13.21 12.59 -5.93
CA ALA A 365 -12.26 13.15 -6.89
C ALA A 365 -11.60 12.07 -7.76
N LEU A 366 -11.23 10.92 -7.19
CA LEU A 366 -10.70 9.79 -7.96
C LEU A 366 -11.74 9.21 -8.93
N ALA A 367 -12.99 9.04 -8.49
CA ALA A 367 -14.08 8.58 -9.35
C ALA A 367 -14.34 9.57 -10.49
N PHE A 368 -14.35 10.87 -10.19
CA PHE A 368 -14.49 11.94 -11.15
C PHE A 368 -13.36 11.92 -12.18
N LEU A 369 -12.10 11.87 -11.74
CA LEU A 369 -10.94 11.82 -12.63
C LEU A 369 -10.96 10.56 -13.52
N LYS A 370 -11.35 9.41 -12.97
CA LYS A 370 -11.56 8.18 -13.75
C LYS A 370 -12.52 8.43 -14.91
N GLY A 371 -13.67 9.07 -14.65
CA GLY A 371 -14.62 9.42 -15.70
C GLY A 371 -14.10 10.46 -16.69
N LEU A 372 -13.43 11.50 -16.18
CA LEU A 372 -12.90 12.63 -16.95
C LEU A 372 -11.81 12.21 -17.95
N LEU A 373 -10.92 11.32 -17.53
CA LEU A 373 -9.74 10.93 -18.31
C LEU A 373 -10.00 9.74 -19.24
N ASN A 374 -11.05 8.94 -19.00
CA ASN A 374 -11.27 7.67 -19.70
C ASN A 374 -11.20 7.77 -21.24
N ASP A 375 -11.70 8.86 -21.82
CA ASP A 375 -11.75 9.05 -23.27
C ASP A 375 -10.65 10.00 -23.80
N ARG A 376 -9.75 10.45 -22.92
CA ARG A 376 -8.69 11.44 -23.24
C ARG A 376 -7.31 10.84 -23.37
N ILE A 377 -7.09 9.67 -22.79
CA ILE A 377 -5.81 8.98 -22.81
C ILE A 377 -5.97 7.53 -23.29
N PRO A 378 -4.95 6.96 -23.94
CA PRO A 378 -5.01 5.59 -24.45
C PRO A 378 -4.94 4.53 -23.35
N ASP A 379 -4.39 4.88 -22.18
CA ASP A 379 -4.27 3.96 -21.05
C ASP A 379 -5.59 3.78 -20.30
N ARG A 380 -5.81 2.58 -19.77
CA ARG A 380 -6.98 2.26 -18.95
C ARG A 380 -6.92 3.08 -17.65
N VAL A 381 -7.94 3.91 -17.41
CA VAL A 381 -8.05 4.70 -16.18
C VAL A 381 -8.89 3.96 -15.14
N ASN A 382 -8.41 3.92 -13.90
CA ASN A 382 -9.10 3.35 -12.75
C ASN A 382 -8.71 4.11 -11.46
N TYR A 383 -9.24 3.68 -10.32
CA TYR A 383 -8.98 4.32 -9.03
C TYR A 383 -7.53 4.28 -8.56
N ILE A 384 -6.69 3.40 -9.12
CA ILE A 384 -5.26 3.29 -8.76
C ILE A 384 -4.46 4.39 -9.47
N ASN A 385 -4.77 4.67 -10.74
CA ASN A 385 -3.92 5.49 -11.60
C ASN A 385 -4.49 6.87 -11.95
N ALA A 386 -5.78 7.12 -11.70
CA ALA A 386 -6.46 8.35 -12.10
C ALA A 386 -5.74 9.63 -11.63
N GLU A 387 -5.30 9.68 -10.37
CA GLU A 387 -4.59 10.83 -9.80
C GLU A 387 -3.18 10.99 -10.42
N THR A 388 -2.43 9.90 -10.54
CA THR A 388 -1.08 9.92 -11.15
C THR A 388 -1.13 10.40 -12.59
N LEU A 389 -2.06 9.87 -13.39
CA LEU A 389 -2.23 10.25 -14.79
C LEU A 389 -2.65 11.71 -14.94
N ALA A 390 -3.54 12.20 -14.07
CA ALA A 390 -3.90 13.62 -14.06
C ALA A 390 -2.70 14.53 -13.77
N ILE A 391 -1.87 14.19 -12.78
CA ILE A 391 -0.65 14.95 -12.45
C ILE A 391 0.34 14.96 -13.62
N GLU A 392 0.54 13.83 -14.31
CA GLU A 392 1.42 13.73 -15.48
C GLU A 392 0.94 14.59 -16.66
N LEU A 393 -0.37 14.75 -16.81
CA LEU A 393 -0.97 15.68 -17.77
C LEU A 393 -0.88 17.16 -17.33
N GLY A 394 -0.29 17.43 -16.16
CA GLY A 394 -0.17 18.78 -15.58
C GLY A 394 -1.46 19.31 -14.98
N ILE A 395 -2.43 18.44 -14.66
CA ILE A 395 -3.71 18.83 -14.07
C ILE A 395 -3.52 19.01 -12.56
N GLY A 396 -3.76 20.22 -12.05
CA GLY A 396 -3.87 20.45 -10.62
C GLY A 396 -5.16 19.84 -10.06
N ILE A 397 -5.06 19.06 -8.99
CA ILE A 397 -6.20 18.37 -8.39
C ILE A 397 -6.45 18.95 -7.00
N GLU A 398 -7.67 19.42 -6.76
CA GLU A 398 -8.12 19.85 -5.45
C GLU A 398 -9.41 19.12 -5.10
N HIS A 399 -9.52 18.75 -3.83
CA HIS A 399 -10.76 18.22 -3.28
C HIS A 399 -11.00 18.82 -1.90
N SER A 400 -12.26 19.08 -1.59
CA SER A 400 -12.67 19.72 -0.34
C SER A 400 -13.97 19.12 0.17
N TYR A 401 -14.22 19.31 1.47
CA TYR A 401 -15.48 18.99 2.11
C TYR A 401 -16.07 20.25 2.75
N THR A 402 -17.39 20.40 2.66
CA THR A 402 -18.13 21.48 3.32
C THR A 402 -19.40 20.93 3.99
N SER A 403 -19.80 21.51 5.11
CA SER A 403 -21.10 21.21 5.72
C SER A 403 -22.28 21.85 4.97
N ASP A 404 -22.01 22.78 4.05
CA ASP A 404 -23.04 23.46 3.26
C ASP A 404 -23.48 22.64 2.04
N CYS A 405 -24.56 21.91 2.23
CA CYS A 405 -25.22 21.10 1.21
C CYS A 405 -26.46 21.78 0.59
N GLY A 406 -26.74 23.04 0.93
CA GLY A 406 -27.93 23.76 0.48
C GLY A 406 -29.22 23.01 0.84
N SER A 407 -30.03 22.69 -0.17
CA SER A 407 -31.31 21.98 0.00
C SER A 407 -31.18 20.45 -0.11
N TYR A 408 -29.96 19.91 -0.25
CA TYR A 408 -29.71 18.49 -0.52
C TYR A 408 -29.11 17.78 0.71
N THR A 409 -29.34 16.48 0.84
CA THR A 409 -28.73 15.66 1.91
C THR A 409 -27.27 15.34 1.66
N ASN A 410 -26.90 15.24 0.38
CA ASN A 410 -25.52 15.10 -0.09
C ASN A 410 -25.38 15.88 -1.40
N LEU A 411 -24.19 16.39 -1.66
CA LEU A 411 -23.93 17.11 -2.91
C LEU A 411 -22.47 16.92 -3.31
N ILE A 412 -22.24 16.73 -4.60
CA ILE A 412 -20.92 16.73 -5.22
C ILE A 412 -20.90 17.89 -6.21
N ARG A 413 -19.98 18.82 -6.02
CA ARG A 413 -19.72 19.94 -6.92
C ARG A 413 -18.40 19.72 -7.62
N THR A 414 -18.39 19.82 -8.93
CA THR A 414 -17.21 19.59 -9.76
C THR A 414 -16.96 20.81 -10.61
N LYS A 415 -15.71 21.28 -10.61
CA LYS A 415 -15.27 22.42 -11.41
C LYS A 415 -14.03 22.04 -12.19
N VAL A 416 -14.10 22.21 -13.51
CA VAL A 416 -12.99 21.93 -14.43
C VAL A 416 -12.58 23.23 -15.10
N THR A 417 -11.31 23.59 -14.99
CA THR A 417 -10.77 24.86 -15.51
C THR A 417 -9.85 24.61 -16.70
N GLU A 418 -10.14 25.32 -17.80
CA GLU A 418 -9.30 25.45 -18.99
C GLU A 418 -8.87 26.92 -19.12
N ASP A 419 -7.57 27.22 -19.01
CA ASP A 419 -7.06 28.61 -19.03
C ASP A 419 -7.80 29.56 -18.06
N SER A 420 -8.68 30.43 -18.60
CA SER A 420 -9.51 31.39 -17.85
C SER A 420 -10.97 30.96 -17.69
N ASP A 421 -11.40 29.93 -18.43
CA ASP A 421 -12.77 29.45 -18.45
C ASP A 421 -12.93 28.24 -17.54
N SER A 422 -14.11 28.08 -16.94
CA SER A 422 -14.41 26.91 -16.12
C SER A 422 -15.83 26.43 -16.35
N THR A 423 -16.01 25.11 -16.37
CA THR A 423 -17.34 24.51 -16.29
C THR A 423 -17.58 23.98 -14.89
N GLU A 424 -18.84 24.03 -14.48
CA GLU A 424 -19.27 23.54 -13.17
C GLU A 424 -20.48 22.62 -13.34
N ILE A 425 -20.47 21.51 -12.62
CA ILE A 425 -21.59 20.56 -12.56
C ILE A 425 -21.79 20.15 -11.12
N HIS A 426 -23.04 20.15 -10.67
CA HIS A 426 -23.42 19.65 -9.36
C HIS A 426 -24.33 18.43 -9.50
N GLY A 427 -24.14 17.45 -8.63
CA GLY A 427 -24.96 16.26 -8.58
C GLY A 427 -25.25 15.83 -7.15
N SER A 428 -26.39 15.19 -6.96
CA SER A 428 -26.85 14.66 -5.68
C SER A 428 -27.44 13.27 -5.87
N VAL A 429 -27.35 12.42 -4.84
CA VAL A 429 -28.03 11.13 -4.79
C VAL A 429 -29.25 11.25 -3.90
N PHE A 430 -30.42 11.07 -4.49
CA PHE A 430 -31.71 11.12 -3.81
C PHE A 430 -32.08 9.76 -3.22
N GLU A 431 -33.15 9.71 -2.42
CA GLU A 431 -33.69 8.47 -1.85
C GLU A 431 -33.89 7.38 -2.91
N GLY A 432 -33.61 6.13 -2.52
CA GLY A 432 -33.66 4.99 -3.44
C GLY A 432 -32.46 4.91 -4.41
N ASN A 433 -31.32 5.51 -4.06
CA ASN A 433 -30.07 5.51 -4.85
C ASN A 433 -30.25 6.13 -6.24
N GLN A 434 -31.02 7.22 -6.33
CA GLN A 434 -31.29 7.89 -7.59
C GLN A 434 -30.29 9.02 -7.84
N ILE A 435 -29.45 8.85 -8.86
CA ILE A 435 -28.50 9.88 -9.31
C ILE A 435 -29.26 11.02 -9.99
N ARG A 436 -28.96 12.26 -9.59
CA ARG A 436 -29.45 13.49 -10.23
C ARG A 436 -28.33 14.48 -10.48
N LEU A 437 -28.31 15.05 -11.68
CA LEU A 437 -27.59 16.31 -11.93
C LEU A 437 -28.53 17.44 -11.56
N VAL A 438 -28.07 18.27 -10.63
CA VAL A 438 -28.87 19.36 -10.05
C VAL A 438 -28.45 20.75 -10.52
N ASN A 439 -27.23 20.84 -11.06
CA ASN A 439 -26.75 22.03 -11.73
C ASN A 439 -25.83 21.63 -12.89
N ILE A 440 -26.00 22.28 -14.04
CA ILE A 440 -25.14 22.11 -15.21
C ILE A 440 -24.77 23.49 -15.73
N LEU A 441 -23.48 23.82 -15.73
CA LEU A 441 -22.93 25.09 -16.22
C LEU A 441 -23.53 26.34 -15.55
N GLY A 442 -23.91 26.22 -14.27
CA GLY A 442 -24.51 27.30 -13.50
C GLY A 442 -26.04 27.33 -13.54
N TYR A 443 -26.67 26.59 -14.47
CA TYR A 443 -28.12 26.50 -14.58
C TYR A 443 -28.68 25.38 -13.68
N GLU A 444 -29.74 25.67 -12.92
CA GLU A 444 -30.42 24.67 -12.09
C GLU A 444 -31.21 23.67 -12.95
N PHE A 445 -31.05 22.38 -12.64
CA PHE A 445 -31.74 21.27 -13.29
C PHE A 445 -32.16 20.21 -12.28
N ASP A 446 -33.04 19.30 -12.69
CA ASP A 446 -33.25 18.01 -12.03
C ASP A 446 -33.33 16.96 -13.14
N VAL A 447 -32.17 16.36 -13.47
CA VAL A 447 -32.08 15.40 -14.58
C VAL A 447 -31.36 14.14 -14.15
N THR A 448 -31.92 13.00 -14.55
CA THR A 448 -31.25 11.70 -14.43
C THR A 448 -30.28 11.54 -15.59
N PRO A 449 -28.95 11.42 -15.36
CA PRO A 449 -27.99 11.31 -16.44
C PRO A 449 -28.01 9.90 -17.04
N TYR A 450 -28.90 9.66 -18.00
CA TYR A 450 -29.06 8.36 -18.65
C TYR A 450 -29.25 8.50 -20.16
N GLY A 451 -28.62 7.58 -20.92
CA GLY A 451 -28.75 7.51 -22.37
C GLY A 451 -28.06 8.67 -23.09
N THR A 452 -28.53 8.97 -24.30
CA THR A 452 -28.02 10.09 -25.11
C THR A 452 -28.65 11.40 -24.66
N MET A 453 -27.83 12.29 -24.12
CA MET A 453 -28.24 13.64 -23.73
C MET A 453 -27.72 14.66 -24.74
N LEU A 454 -28.55 15.63 -25.11
CA LEU A 454 -28.20 16.74 -25.98
C LEU A 454 -28.32 18.02 -25.18
N PHE A 455 -27.21 18.73 -24.99
CA PHE A 455 -27.17 20.03 -24.33
C PHE A 455 -27.13 21.15 -25.36
N THR A 456 -27.97 22.16 -25.18
CA THR A 456 -28.02 23.33 -26.07
C THR A 456 -28.07 24.62 -25.25
N ARG A 457 -27.19 25.57 -25.60
CA ARG A 457 -27.24 26.94 -25.11
C ARG A 457 -27.73 27.83 -26.25
N ASN A 458 -28.74 28.65 -26.00
CA ASN A 458 -29.33 29.52 -27.02
C ASN A 458 -29.73 30.88 -26.45
N ASN A 459 -29.86 31.87 -27.33
CA ASN A 459 -30.55 33.12 -26.98
C ASN A 459 -32.03 32.81 -26.74
N ASP A 460 -32.61 33.30 -25.64
CA ASP A 460 -34.02 33.06 -25.29
C ASP A 460 -34.94 33.97 -26.11
N VAL A 461 -35.22 33.55 -27.35
CA VAL A 461 -36.11 34.23 -28.28
C VAL A 461 -37.26 33.33 -28.73
N PRO A 462 -38.43 33.87 -29.11
CA PRO A 462 -39.58 33.07 -29.50
C PRO A 462 -39.26 32.05 -30.62
N GLY A 463 -39.71 30.80 -30.41
CA GLY A 463 -39.69 29.74 -31.43
C GLY A 463 -38.44 28.84 -31.43
N VAL A 464 -37.45 29.03 -30.55
CA VAL A 464 -36.25 28.19 -30.51
C VAL A 464 -36.58 26.72 -30.18
N ILE A 465 -37.34 26.46 -29.11
CA ILE A 465 -37.75 25.10 -28.69
C ILE A 465 -38.44 24.36 -29.85
N GLY A 466 -39.39 25.03 -30.52
CA GLY A 466 -40.12 24.46 -31.65
C GLY A 466 -39.21 24.10 -32.83
N LYS A 467 -38.18 24.92 -33.11
CA LYS A 467 -37.19 24.64 -34.15
C LYS A 467 -36.33 23.43 -33.81
N VAL A 468 -35.84 23.33 -32.57
CA VAL A 468 -35.04 22.18 -32.09
C VAL A 468 -35.85 20.89 -32.19
N GLY A 469 -37.06 20.88 -31.62
CA GLY A 469 -37.95 19.72 -31.68
C GLY A 469 -38.29 19.31 -33.11
N THR A 470 -38.57 20.28 -34.00
CA THR A 470 -38.84 19.99 -35.42
C THR A 470 -37.62 19.41 -36.13
N MET A 471 -36.41 19.90 -35.83
CA MET A 471 -35.18 19.39 -36.43
C MET A 471 -34.92 17.94 -36.01
N LEU A 472 -35.03 17.64 -34.72
CA LEU A 472 -34.88 16.28 -34.18
C LEU A 472 -35.93 15.33 -34.74
N GLY A 473 -37.20 15.76 -34.80
CA GLY A 473 -38.28 14.98 -35.38
C GLY A 473 -38.07 14.67 -36.87
N LYS A 474 -37.57 15.63 -37.66
CA LYS A 474 -37.18 15.39 -39.07
C LYS A 474 -36.05 14.38 -39.23
N ALA A 475 -35.16 14.31 -38.25
CA ALA A 475 -34.10 13.31 -38.18
C ALA A 475 -34.56 11.97 -37.57
N ASN A 476 -35.86 11.80 -37.29
CA ASN A 476 -36.44 10.62 -36.65
C ASN A 476 -35.83 10.31 -35.27
N VAL A 477 -35.45 11.35 -34.52
CA VAL A 477 -34.92 11.25 -33.15
C VAL A 477 -36.07 11.52 -32.16
N ASN A 478 -36.33 10.56 -31.28
CA ASN A 478 -37.35 10.69 -30.24
C ASN A 478 -36.82 11.50 -29.04
N ILE A 479 -37.67 12.32 -28.41
CA ILE A 479 -37.33 13.13 -27.24
C ILE A 479 -38.03 12.52 -26.01
N GLY A 480 -37.26 11.89 -25.12
CA GLY A 480 -37.79 11.28 -23.91
C GLY A 480 -38.07 12.27 -22.77
N ALA A 481 -37.31 13.36 -22.72
CA ALA A 481 -37.49 14.48 -21.80
C ALA A 481 -36.92 15.76 -22.45
N TYR A 482 -37.49 16.91 -22.13
CA TYR A 482 -36.99 18.22 -22.53
C TYR A 482 -37.07 19.14 -21.31
N LEU A 483 -35.92 19.59 -20.83
CA LEU A 483 -35.81 20.49 -19.69
C LEU A 483 -35.25 21.82 -20.19
N LEU A 484 -35.59 22.93 -19.54
CA LEU A 484 -35.11 24.26 -19.90
C LEU A 484 -34.90 25.07 -18.63
N SER A 485 -33.73 25.69 -18.52
CA SER A 485 -33.42 26.64 -17.46
C SER A 485 -33.04 27.99 -18.07
N ARG A 486 -33.47 29.06 -17.41
CA ARG A 486 -33.26 30.47 -17.82
C ARG A 486 -32.47 31.27 -16.78
N GLU A 487 -32.18 30.68 -15.64
CA GLU A 487 -31.54 31.37 -14.52
C GLU A 487 -30.02 31.37 -14.67
N MET A 488 -29.49 32.48 -15.20
CA MET A 488 -28.17 33.05 -14.85
C MET A 488 -27.87 34.30 -15.67
N ASN A 489 -28.36 34.36 -16.92
CA ASN A 489 -28.03 35.40 -17.89
C ASN A 489 -29.29 35.96 -18.55
N ASP A 490 -29.52 37.27 -18.40
CA ASP A 490 -30.59 37.99 -19.10
C ASP A 490 -30.45 37.77 -20.62
N GLY A 491 -31.35 36.95 -21.19
CA GLY A 491 -31.45 36.72 -22.63
C GLY A 491 -30.89 35.39 -23.15
N GLU A 492 -30.42 34.48 -22.29
CA GLU A 492 -30.02 33.12 -22.68
C GLU A 492 -30.85 32.03 -21.99
N ALA A 493 -30.97 30.88 -22.63
CA ALA A 493 -31.53 29.68 -22.06
C ALA A 493 -30.62 28.48 -22.32
N PHE A 494 -30.64 27.52 -21.40
CA PHE A 494 -29.96 26.24 -21.52
C PHE A 494 -31.00 25.12 -21.47
N ALA A 495 -30.90 24.16 -22.38
CA ALA A 495 -31.79 23.00 -22.50
C ALA A 495 -31.00 21.71 -22.58
#